data_AF-A0A4Q5NYW3-F1
#
_entry.id   AF-A0A4Q5NYW3-F1
#
_cell.length_a   1.000
_cell.length_b   1.000
_cell.length_c   1.000
_cell.angle_alpha   90.00
_cell.angle_beta   90.00
_cell.angle_gamma   90.00
#
_symmetry.space_group_name_H-M   'P 1'
#
loop_
_entity.id
_entity.type
_entity.pdbx_description
1 polymer ?
#
loop_
_entity_poly.entity_id
_entity_poly.type
_entity_poly.pdbx_seq_one_letter_code
_entity_poly.pdbx_strand_id
1 'polypeptide(L)'
;MIAIGLDGFRRGWVAVTIDGSHRGIAFPADISWLGAQRFGRAAIDIPIGMTDDGDRRCDRLARARLSPHGARVFSGARRWLWERFRDPASANEEALRRGQTRVSLQLWHLGPKIMEVDAFARTHRHLDLREAHPELVFLRLNAGTPLPSKHTEQGLA
;
A
#
# COMPACT_ATOMS: atom_id res chain seq x y z
N MET A 1 -0.82 17.06 15.83
CA MET A 1 -1.65 16.22 14.92
C MET A 1 -1.35 14.77 15.27
N ILE A 2 -2.38 13.94 15.45
CA ILE A 2 -2.21 12.50 15.67
C ILE A 2 -2.04 11.84 14.30
N ALA A 3 -0.98 11.05 14.13
CA ALA A 3 -0.74 10.27 12.91
C ALA A 3 -0.73 8.77 13.22
N ILE A 4 -1.32 7.97 12.33
CA ILE A 4 -1.30 6.51 12.43
C ILE A 4 -0.65 5.93 11.18
N GLY A 5 0.41 5.13 11.34
CA GLY A 5 0.99 4.31 10.27
C GLY A 5 0.45 2.89 10.33
N LEU A 6 0.09 2.29 9.20
CA LEU A 6 -0.41 0.92 9.12
C LEU A 6 0.33 0.11 8.07
N ASP A 7 0.65 -1.13 8.44
CA ASP A 7 1.17 -2.14 7.53
C ASP A 7 0.41 -3.47 7.73
N GLY A 8 0.14 -4.15 6.61
CA GLY A 8 -0.66 -5.36 6.57
C GLY A 8 0.21 -6.59 6.81
N PHE A 9 -0.27 -7.51 7.64
CA PHE A 9 0.36 -8.82 7.81
C PHE A 9 -0.68 -9.94 7.79
N ARG A 10 -0.21 -11.19 7.82
CA ARG A 10 -1.07 -12.37 7.63
C ARG A 10 -2.28 -12.45 8.58
N ARG A 11 -2.20 -11.88 9.79
CA ARG A 11 -3.29 -11.96 10.79
C ARG A 11 -4.03 -10.63 11.02
N GLY A 12 -3.75 -9.60 10.23
CA GLY A 12 -4.39 -8.31 10.39
C GLY A 12 -3.48 -7.16 9.99
N TRP A 13 -3.38 -6.17 10.85
CA TRP A 13 -2.58 -4.97 10.66
C TRP A 13 -1.70 -4.71 11.88
N VAL A 14 -0.53 -4.13 11.67
CA VAL A 14 0.19 -3.41 12.72
C VAL A 14 -0.10 -1.94 12.56
N ALA A 15 -0.50 -1.27 13.64
CA ALA A 15 -0.79 0.15 13.66
C ALA A 15 0.14 0.85 14.65
N VAL A 16 0.86 1.87 14.18
CA VAL A 16 1.72 2.71 15.02
C VAL A 16 1.10 4.10 15.12
N THR A 17 0.82 4.55 16.34
CA THR A 17 0.26 5.88 16.61
C THR A 17 1.34 6.81 17.13
N ILE A 18 1.40 8.02 16.56
CA ILE A 18 2.26 9.12 16.98
C ILE A 18 1.39 10.30 17.38
N ASP A 19 1.46 10.69 18.64
CA ASP A 19 0.79 11.89 19.18
C ASP A 19 1.74 12.68 20.08
N GLY A 20 2.36 13.74 19.55
CA GLY A 20 3.37 14.51 20.29
C GLY A 20 4.56 13.63 20.69
N SER A 21 4.77 13.41 22.00
CA SER A 21 5.75 12.47 22.55
C SER A 21 5.20 11.06 22.75
N HIS A 22 3.89 10.88 22.74
CA HIS A 22 3.24 9.58 22.94
C HIS A 22 3.39 8.71 21.70
N ARG A 23 3.74 7.44 21.93
CA ARG A 23 3.90 6.39 20.91
C ARG A 23 3.09 5.18 21.34
N GLY A 24 2.26 4.66 20.44
CA GLY A 24 1.46 3.46 20.68
C GLY A 24 1.61 2.46 19.55
N ILE A 25 1.49 1.18 19.86
CA ILE A 25 1.41 0.09 18.88
C ILE A 25 0.17 -0.75 19.15
N ALA A 26 -0.54 -1.12 18.09
CA ALA A 26 -1.72 -1.99 18.16
C ALA A 26 -1.69 -3.02 17.02
N PHE A 27 -2.40 -4.13 17.21
CA PHE A 27 -2.51 -5.21 16.24
C PHE A 27 -3.98 -5.49 15.87
N PRO A 28 -4.67 -4.56 15.18
CA PRO A 28 -6.06 -4.77 14.81
C PRO A 28 -6.21 -5.90 13.77
N ALA A 29 -7.33 -6.62 13.86
CA ALA A 29 -7.64 -7.71 12.93
C ALA A 29 -7.93 -7.19 11.50
N ASP A 30 -8.55 -6.01 11.40
CA ASP A 30 -8.94 -5.39 10.14
C ASP A 30 -8.89 -3.86 10.22
N ILE A 31 -9.00 -3.22 9.05
CA ILE A 31 -8.86 -1.77 8.87
C ILE A 31 -9.98 -0.97 9.53
N SER A 32 -11.13 -1.59 9.83
CA SER A 32 -12.29 -0.89 10.43
C SER A 32 -11.97 -0.34 11.81
N TRP A 33 -10.96 -0.90 12.48
CA TRP A 33 -10.40 -0.36 13.72
C TRP A 33 -10.09 1.14 13.62
N LEU A 34 -9.62 1.62 12.45
CA LEU A 34 -9.37 3.04 12.20
C LEU A 34 -10.61 3.91 12.38
N GLY A 35 -11.79 3.40 12.03
CA GLY A 35 -13.05 4.17 12.13
C GLY A 35 -13.41 4.54 13.57
N ALA A 36 -12.87 3.81 14.56
CA ALA A 36 -13.03 4.12 15.98
C ALA A 36 -11.92 5.00 16.57
N GLN A 37 -10.86 5.30 15.79
CA GLN A 37 -9.71 6.06 16.29
C GLN A 37 -9.85 7.55 16.04
N ARG A 38 -9.32 8.35 16.97
CA ARG A 38 -9.12 9.79 16.75
C ARG A 38 -7.74 10.01 16.11
N PHE A 39 -7.73 10.46 14.86
CA PHE A 39 -6.49 10.81 14.17
C PHE A 39 -6.67 11.99 13.21
N GLY A 40 -5.57 12.66 12.87
CA GLY A 40 -5.53 13.68 11.83
C GLY A 40 -5.14 13.13 10.46
N ARG A 41 -4.28 12.10 10.41
CA ARG A 41 -3.92 11.37 9.19
C ARG A 41 -3.59 9.91 9.45
N ALA A 42 -4.00 9.03 8.55
CA ALA A 42 -3.52 7.65 8.49
C ALA A 42 -2.67 7.43 7.22
N ALA A 43 -1.54 6.77 7.37
CA ALA A 43 -0.61 6.40 6.30
C ALA A 43 -0.60 4.87 6.20
N ILE A 44 -0.95 4.31 5.05
CA ILE A 44 -1.16 2.88 4.84
C ILE A 44 -0.28 2.41 3.68
N ASP A 45 0.50 1.34 3.88
CA ASP A 45 1.31 0.74 2.82
C ASP A 45 0.49 -0.17 1.90
N ILE A 46 -0.55 0.40 1.29
CA ILE A 46 -1.40 -0.26 0.30
C ILE A 46 -1.89 0.75 -0.75
N PRO A 47 -2.06 0.33 -2.01
CA PRO A 47 -2.73 1.13 -3.03
C PRO A 47 -4.11 1.64 -2.59
N ILE A 48 -4.30 2.96 -2.59
CA ILE A 48 -5.61 3.60 -2.34
C ILE A 48 -6.13 4.26 -3.62
N GLY A 49 -7.41 4.03 -3.95
CA GLY A 49 -8.06 4.65 -5.12
C GLY A 49 -7.69 3.97 -6.43
N MET A 50 -8.12 2.72 -6.60
CA MET A 50 -7.93 1.95 -7.84
C MET A 50 -8.70 2.58 -9.01
N THR A 51 -8.12 2.53 -10.20
CA THR A 51 -8.74 2.85 -11.49
C THR A 51 -9.09 1.56 -12.24
N ASP A 52 -9.92 1.65 -13.28
CA ASP A 52 -10.32 0.46 -14.07
C ASP A 52 -9.20 -0.09 -14.96
N ASP A 53 -8.28 0.77 -15.38
CA ASP A 53 -7.09 0.43 -16.17
C ASP A 53 -5.87 0.08 -15.30
N GLY A 54 -5.91 0.41 -14.01
CA GLY A 54 -4.80 0.24 -13.08
C GLY A 54 -3.69 1.26 -13.26
N ASP A 55 -3.86 2.27 -14.12
CA ASP A 55 -2.91 3.36 -14.31
C ASP A 55 -3.17 4.49 -13.31
N ARG A 56 -2.38 4.53 -12.24
CA ARG A 56 -2.51 5.56 -11.20
C ARG A 56 -1.37 6.57 -11.30
N ARG A 57 -1.71 7.86 -11.27
CA ARG A 57 -0.73 8.94 -11.19
C ARG A 57 0.20 8.77 -9.96
N CYS A 58 -0.34 8.27 -8.86
CA CYS A 58 0.45 7.96 -7.65
C CYS A 58 1.59 6.98 -7.96
N ASP A 59 1.27 5.86 -8.63
CA ASP A 59 2.25 4.84 -9.02
C ASP A 59 3.33 5.40 -9.93
N ARG A 60 2.95 6.15 -10.98
CA ARG A 60 3.91 6.72 -11.93
C ARG A 60 4.90 7.66 -11.23
N LEU A 61 4.41 8.52 -10.34
CA LEU A 61 5.24 9.45 -9.58
C LEU A 61 6.15 8.73 -8.57
N ALA A 62 5.64 7.68 -7.90
CA ALA A 62 6.44 6.85 -7.00
C ALA A 62 7.56 6.13 -7.75
N ARG A 63 7.24 5.50 -8.89
CA ARG A 63 8.21 4.79 -9.74
C ARG A 63 9.33 5.68 -10.23
N ALA A 64 8.98 6.90 -10.67
CA ALA A 64 9.96 7.89 -11.12
C ALA A 64 10.93 8.28 -10.01
N ARG A 65 10.43 8.51 -8.79
CA ARG A 65 11.26 8.87 -7.62
C ARG A 65 12.13 7.72 -7.11
N LEU A 66 11.68 6.48 -7.29
CA LEU A 66 12.41 5.29 -6.84
C LEU A 66 13.38 4.74 -7.89
N SER A 67 13.50 5.34 -9.07
CA SER A 67 14.39 4.86 -10.14
C SER A 67 15.83 4.68 -9.63
N PRO A 68 16.50 3.54 -9.92
CA PRO A 68 16.10 2.44 -10.80
C PRO A 68 15.19 1.37 -10.15
N HIS A 69 14.87 1.49 -8.88
CA HIS A 69 14.08 0.53 -8.09
C HIS A 69 12.56 0.71 -8.20
N GLY A 70 12.05 1.33 -9.26
CA GLY A 70 10.61 1.56 -9.46
C GLY A 70 9.77 0.27 -9.51
N ALA A 71 10.39 -0.89 -9.74
CA ALA A 71 9.72 -2.20 -9.67
C ALA A 71 9.16 -2.53 -8.27
N ARG A 72 9.60 -1.84 -7.21
CA ARG A 72 9.08 -2.00 -5.84
C ARG A 72 7.69 -1.40 -5.63
N VAL A 73 7.23 -0.54 -6.55
CA VAL A 73 5.90 0.06 -6.51
C VAL A 73 4.85 -0.93 -7.01
N PHE A 74 3.86 -1.23 -6.16
CA PHE A 74 2.69 -2.04 -6.51
C PHE A 74 1.77 -1.29 -7.49
N SER A 75 1.94 -1.53 -8.78
CA SER A 75 1.18 -0.89 -9.85
C SER A 75 0.20 -1.85 -10.52
N GLY A 76 -0.88 -1.30 -11.11
CA GLY A 76 -1.87 -2.11 -11.82
C GLY A 76 -2.98 -2.69 -10.94
N ALA A 77 -3.16 -2.19 -9.71
CA ALA A 77 -4.26 -2.59 -8.85
C ALA A 77 -5.61 -2.17 -9.47
N ARG A 78 -6.49 -3.14 -9.70
CA ARG A 78 -7.81 -2.96 -10.32
C ARG A 78 -8.83 -3.81 -9.57
N ARG A 79 -9.98 -3.22 -9.21
CA ARG A 79 -10.98 -3.90 -8.37
C ARG A 79 -11.50 -5.20 -8.99
N TRP A 80 -11.72 -5.19 -10.31
CA TRP A 80 -12.29 -6.33 -11.04
C TRP A 80 -11.43 -7.59 -10.97
N LEU A 81 -10.12 -7.48 -10.70
CA LEU A 81 -9.21 -8.64 -10.59
C LEU A 81 -9.69 -9.60 -9.51
N TRP A 82 -10.01 -9.08 -8.32
CA TRP A 82 -10.40 -9.88 -7.16
C TRP A 82 -11.91 -10.09 -7.04
N GLU A 83 -12.71 -9.20 -7.65
CA GLU A 83 -14.16 -9.39 -7.73
C GLU A 83 -14.52 -10.58 -8.64
N ARG A 84 -13.84 -10.71 -9.78
CA ARG A 84 -14.23 -11.65 -10.84
C ARG A 84 -13.42 -12.94 -10.88
N PHE A 85 -12.21 -12.95 -10.32
CA PHE A 85 -11.30 -14.09 -10.42
C PHE A 85 -10.86 -14.57 -9.03
N ARG A 86 -10.43 -15.83 -8.96
CA ARG A 86 -9.90 -16.47 -7.75
C ARG A 86 -8.45 -16.93 -7.90
N ASP A 87 -7.93 -16.92 -9.12
CA ASP A 87 -6.54 -17.24 -9.44
C ASP A 87 -5.89 -16.14 -10.29
N PRO A 88 -4.58 -15.89 -10.12
CA PRO A 88 -3.87 -14.83 -10.83
C PRO A 88 -3.67 -15.12 -12.32
N ALA A 89 -3.74 -16.39 -12.76
CA ALA A 89 -3.51 -16.76 -14.16
C ALA A 89 -4.68 -16.28 -15.03
N SER A 90 -5.90 -16.67 -14.69
CA SER A 90 -7.13 -16.25 -15.38
C SER A 90 -7.33 -14.74 -15.35
N ALA A 91 -7.02 -14.10 -14.21
CA ALA A 91 -7.08 -12.65 -14.09
C ALA A 91 -6.08 -11.93 -15.02
N ASN A 92 -4.88 -12.49 -15.20
CA ASN A 92 -3.87 -11.94 -16.12
C ASN A 92 -4.22 -12.19 -17.58
N GLU A 93 -4.83 -13.33 -17.93
CA GLU A 93 -5.35 -13.58 -19.28
C GLU A 93 -6.44 -12.56 -19.64
N GLU A 94 -7.36 -12.29 -18.71
CA GLU A 94 -8.36 -11.24 -18.86
C GLU A 94 -7.73 -9.85 -19.04
N ALA A 95 -6.72 -9.52 -18.23
CA ALA A 95 -6.03 -8.23 -18.32
C ALA A 95 -5.43 -8.03 -19.71
N LEU A 96 -4.74 -9.04 -20.25
CA LEU A 96 -4.18 -9.00 -21.60
C LEU A 96 -5.26 -8.84 -22.66
N ARG A 97 -6.39 -9.56 -22.53
CA ARG A 97 -7.51 -9.43 -23.48
C ARG A 97 -8.12 -8.02 -23.49
N ARG A 98 -8.03 -7.31 -22.37
CA ARG A 98 -8.44 -5.90 -22.22
C ARG A 98 -7.36 -4.91 -22.66
N GLY A 99 -6.19 -5.36 -23.13
CA GLY A 99 -5.05 -4.49 -23.44
C GLY A 99 -4.38 -3.88 -22.19
N GLN A 100 -4.59 -4.48 -21.02
CA GLN A 100 -4.05 -4.03 -19.74
C GLN A 100 -2.83 -4.85 -19.33
N THR A 101 -2.02 -4.28 -18.43
CA THR A 101 -0.81 -4.94 -17.91
C THR A 101 -1.13 -6.09 -16.96
N ARG A 102 -0.28 -7.11 -16.94
CA ARG A 102 -0.35 -8.19 -15.94
C ARG A 102 -0.09 -7.64 -14.54
N VAL A 103 -0.69 -8.25 -13.53
CA VAL A 103 -0.35 -8.05 -12.12
C VAL A 103 0.70 -9.04 -11.65
N SER A 104 1.58 -8.59 -10.77
CA SER A 104 2.54 -9.45 -10.10
C SER A 104 1.83 -10.36 -9.08
N LEU A 105 2.44 -11.51 -8.78
CA LEU A 105 1.93 -12.41 -7.75
C LEU A 105 1.91 -11.74 -6.36
N GLN A 106 2.87 -10.84 -6.10
CA GLN A 106 2.92 -10.06 -4.86
C GLN A 106 1.71 -9.13 -4.73
N LEU A 107 1.38 -8.38 -5.80
CA LEU A 107 0.18 -7.55 -5.82
C LEU A 107 -1.09 -8.40 -5.67
N TRP A 108 -1.15 -9.54 -6.35
CA TRP A 108 -2.28 -10.47 -6.23
C TRP A 108 -2.51 -10.92 -4.78
N HIS A 109 -1.44 -11.32 -4.07
CA HIS A 109 -1.52 -11.74 -2.67
C HIS A 109 -1.89 -10.60 -1.71
N LEU A 110 -1.57 -9.34 -2.05
CA LEU A 110 -2.06 -8.17 -1.31
C LEU A 110 -3.54 -7.88 -1.57
N GLY A 111 -4.13 -8.46 -2.60
CA GLY A 111 -5.52 -8.28 -3.03
C GLY A 111 -6.56 -8.22 -1.92
N PRO A 112 -6.61 -9.21 -1.00
CA PRO A 112 -7.56 -9.17 0.12
C PRO A 112 -7.46 -7.89 0.95
N LYS A 113 -6.24 -7.45 1.27
CA LYS A 113 -5.98 -6.22 2.04
C LYS A 113 -6.24 -4.96 1.22
N ILE A 114 -5.95 -4.98 -0.09
CA ILE A 114 -6.30 -3.88 -1.01
C ILE A 114 -7.82 -3.69 -1.06
N MET A 115 -8.58 -4.78 -1.24
CA MET A 115 -10.05 -4.75 -1.28
C MET A 115 -10.65 -4.32 0.06
N GLU A 116 -10.05 -4.73 1.17
CA GLU A 116 -10.42 -4.31 2.53
C GLU A 116 -10.25 -2.79 2.74
N VAL A 117 -9.06 -2.25 2.43
CA VAL A 117 -8.79 -0.80 2.51
C VAL A 117 -9.65 -0.02 1.53
N ASP A 118 -9.87 -0.55 0.34
CA ASP A 118 -10.69 0.08 -0.68
C ASP A 118 -12.15 0.25 -0.23
N ALA A 119 -12.76 -0.81 0.31
CA ALA A 119 -14.09 -0.76 0.87
C ALA A 119 -14.18 0.26 2.02
N PHE A 120 -13.21 0.23 2.94
CA PHE A 120 -13.15 1.17 4.07
C PHE A 120 -13.00 2.62 3.61
N ALA A 121 -12.08 2.91 2.71
CA ALA A 121 -11.85 4.24 2.17
C ALA A 121 -13.10 4.77 1.43
N ARG A 122 -13.88 3.89 0.78
CA ARG A 122 -15.15 4.23 0.11
C ARG A 122 -16.22 4.71 1.05
N THR A 123 -16.35 4.10 2.21
CA THR A 123 -17.37 4.49 3.20
C THR A 123 -16.89 5.62 4.12
N HIS A 124 -15.58 5.84 4.23
CA HIS A 124 -14.98 6.83 5.12
C HIS A 124 -14.25 7.96 4.38
N ARG A 125 -14.90 8.55 3.37
CA ARG A 125 -14.33 9.66 2.54
C ARG A 125 -13.93 10.90 3.34
N HIS A 126 -14.45 11.05 4.55
CA HIS A 126 -14.15 12.17 5.46
C HIS A 126 -12.82 11.99 6.21
N LEU A 127 -12.23 10.79 6.23
CA LEU A 127 -10.95 10.50 6.88
C LEU A 127 -9.77 10.83 5.94
N ASP A 128 -8.68 11.40 6.49
CA ASP A 128 -7.44 11.65 5.75
C ASP A 128 -6.59 10.38 5.67
N LEU A 129 -6.98 9.47 4.76
CA LEU A 129 -6.25 8.24 4.46
C LEU A 129 -5.27 8.47 3.31
N ARG A 130 -4.01 8.13 3.52
CA ARG A 130 -2.93 8.30 2.54
C ARG A 130 -2.20 6.99 2.30
N GLU A 131 -1.91 6.73 1.04
CA GLU A 131 -0.95 5.71 0.66
C GLU A 131 0.46 6.16 1.06
N ALA A 132 1.22 5.27 1.68
CA ALA A 132 2.59 5.52 2.10
C ALA A 132 3.48 4.37 1.67
N HIS A 133 4.48 4.67 0.84
CA HIS A 133 5.44 3.69 0.36
C HIS A 133 6.71 3.75 1.23
N PRO A 134 7.05 2.70 2.00
CA PRO A 134 8.19 2.73 2.93
C PRO A 134 9.50 3.14 2.26
N GLU A 135 9.75 2.69 1.04
CA GLU A 135 10.95 3.03 0.27
C GLU A 135 11.04 4.52 -0.05
N LEU A 136 9.93 5.20 -0.32
CA LEU A 136 9.92 6.66 -0.50
C LEU A 136 10.16 7.39 0.81
N VAL A 137 9.63 6.85 1.92
CA VAL A 137 9.87 7.40 3.26
C VAL A 137 11.35 7.29 3.60
N PHE A 138 11.94 6.10 3.44
CA PHE A 138 13.36 5.88 3.69
C PHE A 138 14.25 6.70 2.76
N LEU A 139 13.91 6.80 1.47
CA LEU A 139 14.63 7.67 0.54
C LEU A 139 14.64 9.11 1.03
N ARG A 140 13.50 9.61 1.52
CA ARG A 140 13.40 10.98 2.05
C ARG A 140 14.20 11.15 3.34
N LEU A 141 14.14 10.18 4.25
CA LEU A 141 14.89 10.22 5.52
C LEU A 141 16.40 10.09 5.30
N ASN A 142 16.82 9.35 4.28
CA ASN A 142 18.21 9.15 3.91
C ASN A 142 18.71 10.19 2.88
N ALA A 143 18.23 11.43 2.97
CA ALA A 143 18.66 12.57 2.15
C ALA A 143 18.64 12.34 0.61
N GLY A 144 17.73 11.51 0.11
CA GLY A 144 17.62 11.19 -1.32
C GLY A 144 18.49 10.02 -1.78
N THR A 145 19.22 9.37 -0.87
CA THR A 145 20.03 8.19 -1.15
C THR A 145 19.23 6.92 -0.86
N PRO A 146 19.07 5.99 -1.81
CA PRO A 146 18.42 4.71 -1.52
C PRO A 146 19.15 3.95 -0.41
N LEU A 147 18.41 3.29 0.48
CA LEU A 147 19.03 2.39 1.44
C LEU A 147 19.68 1.19 0.73
N PRO A 148 20.83 0.70 1.23
CA PRO A 148 21.39 -0.55 0.75
C PRO A 148 20.40 -1.70 0.92
N SER A 149 20.56 -2.75 0.11
CA SER A 149 19.70 -3.93 0.19
C SER A 149 19.81 -4.57 1.56
N LYS A 150 18.69 -4.98 2.15
CA LYS A 150 18.66 -5.78 3.40
C LYS A 150 19.36 -7.14 3.31
N HIS A 151 19.84 -7.50 2.12
CA HIS A 151 20.62 -8.72 1.85
C HIS A 151 22.14 -8.46 1.76
N THR A 152 22.59 -7.22 1.91
CA THR A 152 24.02 -6.88 2.02
C THR A 152 24.39 -6.63 3.47
N GLU A 153 25.67 -6.82 3.81
CA GLU A 153 26.20 -6.53 5.14
C GLU A 153 25.90 -5.08 5.57
N GLN A 154 26.05 -4.13 4.64
CA GLN A 154 25.71 -2.72 4.85
C GLN A 154 24.21 -2.45 5.10
N GLY A 155 23.32 -3.33 4.66
CA GLY A 155 21.88 -3.19 4.93
C GLY A 155 21.41 -3.92 6.19
N LEU A 156 22.30 -4.66 6.85
CA LEU A 156 22.07 -5.36 8.12
C LEU A 156 22.73 -4.67 9.32
N ALA A 157 23.75 -3.84 9.07
CA ALA A 157 24.43 -2.98 10.05
C ALA A 157 23.59 -1.75 10.40
#